data_AF-A0A087SYG0-F1
#
_entry.id   AF-A0A087SYG0-F1
#
_cell.length_a   1.000
_cell.length_b   1.000
_cell.length_c   1.000
_cell.angle_alpha   90.00
_cell.angle_beta   90.00
_cell.angle_gamma   90.00
#
_symmetry.space_group_name_H-M   'P 1'
#
loop_
_entity.id
_entity.type
_entity.pdbx_description
1 polymer ?
#
loop_
_entity_poly.entity_id
_entity_poly.type
_entity_poly.pdbx_seq_one_letter_code
_entity_poly.pdbx_strand_id
1 'polypeptide(L)'
;MRCSIVDKHLTDLAPKHIETKFCKIDAEKSPFLTQRLKIRVLPTVVLCKDAKSIDFIVGFDDLGGVDDFSTEMLEWRIAQAEVINYSGDVTSPPGTSK
;
A
#
# COMPACT_ATOMS: atom_id res chain seq x y z
N MET A 1 -12.18 -10.90 -2.20
CA MET A 1 -12.83 -9.83 -1.42
C MET A 1 -11.82 -8.86 -0.82
N ARG A 2 -10.83 -9.29 -0.04
CA ARG A 2 -9.88 -8.37 0.62
C ARG A 2 -9.00 -7.53 -0.31
N CYS A 3 -8.55 -8.08 -1.45
CA CYS A 3 -7.78 -7.29 -2.42
C CYS A 3 -8.56 -6.10 -3.00
N SER A 4 -9.89 -6.22 -3.11
CA SER A 4 -10.75 -5.16 -3.63
C SER A 4 -10.84 -3.96 -2.69
N ILE A 5 -10.65 -4.17 -1.38
CA ILE A 5 -10.63 -3.09 -0.38
C ILE A 5 -9.42 -2.20 -0.64
N VAL A 6 -8.22 -2.81 -0.69
CA VAL A 6 -6.98 -2.09 -1.00
C VAL A 6 -7.03 -1.44 -2.38
N ASP A 7 -7.56 -2.13 -3.39
CA ASP A 7 -7.73 -1.57 -4.76
C ASP A 7 -8.57 -0.29 -4.76
N LYS A 8 -9.65 -0.23 -3.96
CA LYS A 8 -10.48 0.97 -3.82
C LYS A 8 -9.68 2.14 -3.26
N HIS A 9 -8.98 1.95 -2.13
CA HIS A 9 -8.19 3.02 -1.52
C HIS A 9 -7.03 3.48 -2.43
N LEU A 10 -6.33 2.55 -3.10
CA LEU A 10 -5.27 2.90 -4.06
C LEU A 10 -5.83 3.65 -5.28
N THR A 11 -7.04 3.31 -5.74
CA THR A 11 -7.71 4.03 -6.83
C THR A 11 -8.06 5.47 -6.41
N ASP A 12 -8.48 5.68 -5.17
CA ASP A 12 -8.78 7.01 -4.63
C ASP A 12 -7.51 7.86 -4.41
N LEU A 13 -6.37 7.21 -4.13
CA LEU A 13 -5.07 7.87 -3.93
C LEU A 13 -4.34 8.18 -5.24
N ALA A 14 -4.52 7.35 -6.28
CA ALA A 14 -3.86 7.54 -7.57
C ALA A 14 -4.02 8.95 -8.19
N PRO A 15 -5.20 9.59 -8.22
CA PRO A 15 -5.33 10.94 -8.75
C PRO A 15 -4.74 12.03 -7.84
N LYS A 16 -4.52 11.74 -6.55
CA LYS A 16 -3.92 12.69 -5.59
C LYS A 16 -2.39 12.69 -5.66
N HIS A 17 -1.79 11.55 -6.00
CA HIS A 17 -0.33 11.35 -6.05
C HIS A 17 0.16 11.03 -7.46
N ILE A 18 0.08 12.02 -8.35
CA ILE A 18 0.51 11.88 -9.76
C ILE A 18 2.01 11.60 -9.90
N GLU A 19 2.80 11.92 -8.88
CA GLU A 19 4.22 11.61 -8.79
C GLU A 19 4.50 10.11 -8.67
N THR A 20 3.50 9.32 -8.23
CA THR A 20 3.64 7.90 -7.95
C THR A 20 2.83 7.05 -8.91
N LYS A 21 3.44 6.02 -9.46
CA LYS A 21 2.75 5.10 -10.37
C LYS A 21 2.09 3.96 -9.60
N PHE A 22 0.77 4.01 -9.49
CA PHE A 22 -0.04 2.92 -8.96
C PHE A 22 -0.29 1.86 -10.05
N CYS A 23 0.06 0.61 -9.75
CA CYS A 23 -0.12 -0.52 -10.66
C CYS A 23 -0.80 -1.68 -9.93
N LYS A 24 -1.65 -2.41 -10.65
CA LYS A 24 -2.23 -3.67 -10.17
C LYS A 24 -1.80 -4.83 -11.04
N ILE A 25 -1.57 -5.97 -10.41
CA ILE A 25 -1.18 -7.20 -11.07
C ILE A 25 -1.98 -8.36 -10.51
N ASP A 26 -2.34 -9.29 -11.39
CA ASP A 26 -2.96 -10.54 -11.00
C ASP A 26 -1.85 -11.51 -10.55
N ALA A 27 -1.88 -11.85 -9.25
CA ALA A 27 -0.90 -12.71 -8.60
C ALA A 27 -0.89 -14.13 -9.17
N GLU A 28 -2.04 -14.66 -9.59
CA GLU A 28 -2.16 -16.02 -10.14
C GLU A 28 -1.59 -16.09 -11.56
N LYS A 29 -1.75 -15.02 -12.33
CA LYS A 29 -1.20 -14.91 -13.70
C LYS A 29 0.28 -14.53 -13.74
N SER A 30 0.86 -14.14 -12.59
CA SER A 30 2.22 -13.59 -12.53
C SER A 30 3.12 -14.34 -11.53
N PRO A 31 3.27 -15.67 -11.67
CA PRO A 31 4.01 -16.50 -10.71
C PRO A 31 5.49 -16.10 -10.57
N PHE A 32 6.09 -15.56 -11.64
CA PHE A 32 7.48 -15.08 -11.60
C PHE A 32 7.67 -13.94 -10.58
N LEU A 33 6.74 -12.98 -10.57
CA LEU A 33 6.83 -11.82 -9.67
C LEU A 33 6.49 -12.22 -8.23
N THR A 34 5.45 -13.03 -8.03
CA THR A 34 5.07 -13.49 -6.69
C THR A 34 6.19 -14.30 -6.03
N GLN A 35 6.87 -15.17 -6.78
CA GLN A 35 8.03 -15.91 -6.27
C GLN A 35 9.24 -15.00 -6.01
N ARG A 36 9.58 -14.10 -6.95
CA ARG A 36 10.77 -13.23 -6.82
C ARG A 36 10.62 -12.23 -5.67
N LEU A 37 9.42 -11.69 -5.47
CA LEU A 37 9.09 -10.76 -4.37
C LEU A 37 8.64 -11.49 -3.10
N LYS A 38 8.64 -12.84 -3.10
CA LYS A 38 8.25 -13.70 -1.97
C LYS A 38 6.86 -13.39 -1.40
N ILE A 39 5.90 -13.07 -2.27
CA ILE A 39 4.51 -12.79 -1.89
C ILE A 39 3.86 -14.10 -1.45
N ARG A 40 3.50 -14.20 -0.17
CA ARG A 40 2.83 -15.37 0.44
C ARG A 40 1.40 -15.10 0.88
N VAL A 41 1.07 -13.82 1.09
CA VAL A 41 -0.21 -13.37 1.63
C VAL A 41 -0.81 -12.34 0.68
N LEU A 42 -2.12 -12.36 0.52
CA LEU A 42 -2.86 -11.36 -0.25
C LEU A 42 -3.84 -10.61 0.67
N PRO A 43 -4.04 -9.31 0.47
CA PRO A 43 -3.32 -8.41 -0.46
C PRO A 43 -1.88 -8.13 0.01
N THR A 44 -0.96 -7.91 -0.94
CA THR A 44 0.39 -7.37 -0.66
C THR A 44 0.61 -6.16 -1.56
N VAL A 45 1.00 -5.02 -0.97
CA VAL A 45 1.39 -3.81 -1.71
C VAL A 45 2.91 -3.69 -1.64
N VAL A 46 3.54 -3.60 -2.81
CA VAL A 46 5.00 -3.48 -2.92
C VAL A 46 5.34 -2.03 -3.20
N LEU A 47 6.12 -1.43 -2.31
CA LEU A 47 6.57 -0.04 -2.44
C LEU A 47 7.94 -0.06 -3.12
N CYS A 48 8.02 0.65 -4.25
CA CYS A 48 9.20 0.67 -5.09
C CYS A 48 9.70 2.10 -5.29
N LYS A 49 11.00 2.33 -5.07
CA LYS A 49 11.70 3.59 -5.32
C LYS A 49 13.04 3.29 -5.99
N ASP A 50 13.42 4.07 -7.00
CA ASP A 50 14.68 3.88 -7.75
C ASP A 50 14.89 2.44 -8.27
N ALA A 51 13.83 1.84 -8.82
CA ALA A 51 13.79 0.47 -9.32
C ALA A 51 14.10 -0.64 -8.28
N LYS A 52 14.03 -0.32 -6.99
CA LYS A 52 14.19 -1.26 -5.88
C LYS A 52 12.92 -1.34 -5.05
N SER A 53 12.58 -2.54 -4.57
CA SER A 53 11.55 -2.71 -3.54
C SER A 53 12.11 -2.24 -2.21
N ILE A 54 11.56 -1.16 -1.69
CA ILE A 54 12.00 -0.57 -0.43
C ILE A 54 11.22 -1.12 0.77
N ASP A 55 9.94 -1.46 0.56
CA ASP A 55 9.06 -1.91 1.64
C ASP A 55 7.86 -2.69 1.08
N PHE A 56 7.22 -3.46 1.96
CA PHE A 56 6.07 -4.31 1.65
C PHE A 56 5.01 -4.12 2.73
N ILE A 57 3.79 -3.76 2.31
CA ILE A 57 2.62 -3.78 3.19
C ILE A 57 1.94 -5.12 2.97
N VAL A 58 1.95 -5.97 4.00
CA VAL A 58 1.48 -7.36 3.90
C VAL A 58 0.16 -7.51 4.65
N GLY A 59 -0.92 -7.78 3.93
CA GLY A 59 -2.24 -7.91 4.52
C GLY A 59 -2.76 -6.59 5.09
N PHE A 60 -3.30 -6.65 6.30
CA PHE A 60 -3.95 -5.53 6.99
C PHE A 60 -3.30 -5.25 8.35
N ASP A 61 -2.33 -6.06 8.78
CA ASP A 61 -1.72 -5.94 10.10
C ASP A 61 -1.02 -4.58 10.25
N ASP A 62 -0.38 -4.10 9.18
CA ASP A 62 0.23 -2.77 9.08
C ASP A 62 -0.77 -1.61 9.00
N LEU A 63 -2.07 -1.92 8.84
CA LEU A 63 -3.16 -0.96 8.66
C LEU A 63 -4.17 -1.00 9.82
N GLY A 64 -3.76 -1.55 10.98
CA GLY A 64 -4.58 -1.67 12.18
C GLY A 64 -5.33 -3.00 12.32
N GLY A 65 -5.07 -3.98 11.45
CA GLY A 65 -5.63 -5.33 11.53
C GLY A 65 -7.14 -5.41 11.23
N VAL A 66 -7.72 -4.35 10.69
CA VAL A 66 -9.16 -4.26 10.37
C VAL A 66 -9.38 -4.11 8.87
N ASP A 67 -10.50 -4.65 8.40
CA ASP A 67 -10.89 -4.57 6.99
C ASP A 67 -11.41 -3.16 6.60
N ASP A 68 -11.78 -2.32 7.56
CA ASP A 68 -12.35 -0.97 7.37
C ASP A 68 -11.38 0.12 7.81
N PHE A 69 -10.18 0.13 7.20
CA PHE A 69 -9.19 1.18 7.46
C PHE A 69 -9.46 2.43 6.59
N SER A 70 -9.04 3.60 7.07
CA SER A 70 -9.22 4.84 6.31
C SER A 70 -8.22 4.97 5.16
N THR A 71 -8.61 5.65 4.08
CA THR A 71 -7.67 5.97 2.98
C THR A 71 -6.45 6.72 3.49
N GLU A 72 -6.61 7.57 4.50
CA GLU A 72 -5.53 8.31 5.16
C GLU A 72 -4.53 7.38 5.86
N MET A 73 -4.98 6.27 6.46
CA MET A 73 -4.11 5.28 7.09
C MET A 73 -3.19 4.62 6.05
N LEU A 74 -3.75 4.25 4.91
CA LEU A 74 -2.98 3.66 3.81
C LEU A 74 -2.02 4.69 3.19
N GLU A 75 -2.48 5.92 2.98
CA GLU A 75 -1.65 7.03 2.49
C GLU A 75 -0.45 7.26 3.41
N TRP A 76 -0.68 7.37 4.71
CA TRP A 76 0.38 7.53 5.71
C TRP A 76 1.37 6.36 5.72
N ARG A 77 0.87 5.11 5.61
CA ARG A 77 1.75 3.93 5.60
C ARG A 77 2.63 3.88 4.35
N ILE A 78 2.11 4.31 3.20
CA ILE A 78 2.86 4.44 1.94
C ILE A 78 3.86 5.62 2.03
N ALA A 79 3.46 6.73 2.65
CA ALA A 79 4.28 7.91 2.84
C ALA A 79 5.55 7.66 3.65
N GLN A 80 5.50 6.78 4.65
CA GLN A 80 6.68 6.39 5.43
C GLN A 80 7.82 5.79 4.58
N ALA A 81 7.49 5.20 3.45
CA ALA A 81 8.48 4.66 2.53
C ALA A 81 8.97 5.72 1.52
N GLU A 82 8.54 6.99 1.66
CA GLU A 82 8.92 8.12 0.80
C GLU A 82 8.69 7.86 -0.70
N VAL A 83 7.67 7.08 -1.04
CA VAL A 83 7.28 6.82 -2.44
C VAL A 83 6.23 7.80 -2.95
N ILE A 84 5.48 8.44 -2.04
CA ILE A 84 4.51 9.50 -2.33
C ILE A 84 4.93 10.79 -1.62
N ASN A 85 4.47 11.94 -2.12
CA ASN A 85 4.58 13.21 -1.41
C ASN A 85 3.45 13.31 -0.39
N TYR A 86 3.81 13.35 0.89
CA TYR A 86 2.86 13.49 1.98
C TYR A 86 3.12 14.78 2.76
N SER A 87 2.08 15.59 2.93
CA SER A 87 2.17 16.87 3.64
C SER A 87 1.91 16.78 5.14
N GLY A 88 1.52 15.60 5.64
CA GLY A 88 1.23 15.36 7.06
C GLY A 88 2.44 14.84 7.84
N ASP A 89 2.22 14.54 9.13
CA ASP A 89 3.23 13.95 9.99
C ASP A 89 3.33 12.43 9.77
N VAL A 90 4.46 11.97 9.22
CA VAL A 90 4.73 10.53 9.01
C VAL A 90 5.07 9.78 10.30
N THR A 91 5.34 10.50 11.41
CA THR A 91 5.68 9.87 12.70
C THR A 91 4.47 9.46 13.51
N SER A 92 3.30 10.06 13.23
CA SER A 92 2.06 9.84 13.97
C SER A 92 0.99 9.22 13.06
N PRO A 93 0.47 8.01 13.35
CA PRO A 93 -0.60 7.41 12.54
C PRO A 93 -1.89 8.26 12.58
N PRO A 94 -2.54 8.50 11.43
CA PRO A 94 -3.80 9.23 11.39
C PRO A 94 -4.92 8.39 12.01
N GLY A 95 -5.73 9.02 12.88
CA GLY A 95 -6.94 8.39 13.43
C GLY A 95 -6.79 7.64 14.76
N THR A 96 -5.63 7.67 15.44
CA THR A 96 -5.49 7.10 16.79
C THR A 96 -6.00 8.02 17.91
N SER A 97 -6.85 8.99 17.57
CA SER A 97 -7.68 9.70 18.54
C SER A 97 -9.12 9.24 18.43
N LYS A 98 -9.42 8.13 19.10
CA LYS A 98 -10.59 7.97 19.99
C LYS A 98 -10.45 6.70 20.83
#